data_AF-A0A081CB47-F1
#
_entry.id   AF-A0A081CB47-F1
#
_cell.length_a   1.000
_cell.length_b   1.000
_cell.length_c   1.000
_cell.angle_alpha   90.00
_cell.angle_beta   90.00
_cell.angle_gamma   90.00
#
_symmetry.space_group_name_H-M   'P 1'
#
loop_
_entity.id
_entity.type
_entity.pdbx_description
1 polymer ?
#
loop_
_entity_poly.entity_id
_entity_poly.type
_entity_poly.pdbx_seq_one_letter_code
_entity_poly.pdbx_strand_id
1 'polypeptide(L)'
;MILASKVGQLQFVLRSFHEPLRRSSRALAKEIEHQFDVEGDPKWATLSDSTLKRKGGSGSALVRTGKLKRRAVQYARWDISKESAGFSLPSSVGYGYFHQTGFTHYMANTEKGTNPNVPARPFARLGQREQKIIAREFDNWFDERMLRVMK
;
A
#
# COMPACT_ATOMS: atom_id res chain seq x y z
N MET A 1 23.79 -26.91 -26.84
CA MET A 1 22.32 -27.05 -26.85
C MET A 1 21.65 -26.79 -25.49
N ILE A 2 22.28 -27.14 -24.35
CA ILE A 2 21.72 -26.97 -23.00
C ILE A 2 21.45 -25.50 -22.63
N LEU A 3 22.32 -24.57 -23.06
CA LEU A 3 22.18 -23.14 -22.74
C LEU A 3 20.88 -22.52 -23.31
N ALA A 4 20.57 -22.80 -24.58
CA ALA A 4 19.40 -22.24 -25.25
C ALA A 4 18.07 -22.71 -24.61
N SER A 5 18.01 -23.97 -24.18
CA SER A 5 16.84 -24.52 -23.48
C SER A 5 16.62 -23.85 -22.11
N LYS A 6 17.70 -23.64 -21.34
CA LYS A 6 17.62 -22.94 -20.04
C LYS A 6 17.22 -21.47 -20.19
N VAL A 7 17.71 -20.78 -21.23
CA VAL A 7 17.31 -19.40 -21.56
C VAL A 7 15.82 -19.33 -21.92
N GLY A 8 15.31 -20.27 -22.73
CA GLY A 8 13.89 -20.33 -23.07
C GLY A 8 12.99 -20.58 -21.85
N GLN A 9 13.41 -21.44 -20.92
CA GLN A 9 12.68 -21.68 -19.66
C GLN A 9 12.66 -20.42 -18.77
N LEU A 10 13.78 -19.70 -18.68
CA LEU A 10 13.84 -18.44 -17.95
C LEU A 10 12.89 -17.39 -18.55
N GLN A 11 12.88 -17.24 -19.86
CA GLN A 11 11.97 -16.32 -20.55
C GLN A 11 10.49 -16.67 -20.30
N PHE A 12 10.16 -17.96 -20.29
CA PHE A 12 8.81 -18.42 -19.98
C PHE A 12 8.41 -18.09 -18.54
N VAL A 13 9.32 -18.29 -17.58
CA VAL A 13 9.12 -17.96 -16.17
C VAL A 13 8.90 -16.46 -15.95
N LEU A 14 9.67 -15.62 -16.63
CA LEU A 14 9.62 -14.16 -16.48
C LEU A 14 8.46 -13.49 -17.23
N ARG A 15 7.63 -14.26 -17.98
CA ARG A 15 6.51 -13.73 -18.76
C ARG A 15 5.38 -13.14 -17.90
N SER A 16 5.36 -13.43 -16.60
CA SER A 16 4.32 -12.94 -15.70
C SER A 16 4.88 -12.71 -14.30
N PHE A 17 4.78 -11.47 -13.85
CA PHE A 17 5.03 -11.06 -12.47
C PHE A 17 3.78 -11.15 -11.60
N HIS A 18 2.68 -11.75 -12.09
CA HIS A 18 1.45 -11.87 -11.33
C HIS A 18 1.66 -12.52 -9.94
N GLU A 19 2.49 -13.56 -9.85
CA GLU A 19 2.76 -14.22 -8.58
C GLU A 19 3.55 -13.37 -7.57
N PRO A 20 4.72 -12.79 -7.89
CA PRO A 20 5.44 -11.92 -6.96
C PRO A 20 4.64 -10.65 -6.63
N LEU A 21 3.88 -10.10 -7.59
CA LEU A 21 2.96 -8.98 -7.35
C LEU A 21 1.85 -9.37 -6.36
N ARG A 22 1.25 -10.55 -6.51
CA ARG A 22 0.24 -11.08 -5.57
C ARG A 22 0.81 -11.22 -4.15
N ARG A 23 2.01 -11.78 -4.02
CA ARG A 23 2.69 -11.93 -2.71
C ARG A 23 2.98 -10.56 -2.08
N SER A 24 3.52 -9.63 -2.88
CA SER A 24 3.78 -8.25 -2.49
C SER A 24 2.52 -7.55 -1.99
N SER A 25 1.42 -7.59 -2.73
CA SER A 25 0.14 -6.98 -2.35
C SER A 25 -0.41 -7.52 -1.02
N ARG A 26 -0.24 -8.82 -0.75
CA ARG A 26 -0.63 -9.42 0.55
C ARG A 26 0.26 -8.93 1.69
N ALA A 27 1.57 -8.82 1.47
CA ALA A 27 2.49 -8.30 2.47
C ALA A 27 2.23 -6.81 2.76
N LEU A 28 1.96 -6.01 1.72
CA LEU A 28 1.58 -4.61 1.85
C LEU A 28 0.24 -4.42 2.55
N ALA A 29 -0.74 -5.31 2.34
CA ALA A 29 -2.00 -5.27 3.09
C ALA A 29 -1.78 -5.42 4.62
N LYS A 30 -0.83 -6.26 5.04
CA LYS A 30 -0.42 -6.37 6.46
C LYS A 30 0.32 -5.13 6.95
N GLU A 31 1.12 -4.50 6.09
CA GLU A 31 1.77 -3.24 6.44
C GLU A 31 0.73 -2.11 6.61
N ILE A 32 -0.25 -2.02 5.71
CA ILE A 32 -1.39 -1.09 5.86
C ILE A 32 -2.10 -1.34 7.20
N GLU A 33 -2.36 -2.60 7.54
CA GLU A 33 -2.95 -2.97 8.83
C GLU A 33 -2.12 -2.46 10.01
N HIS A 34 -0.80 -2.72 9.98
CA HIS A 34 0.14 -2.25 10.98
C HIS A 34 0.12 -0.73 11.12
N GLN A 35 0.12 0.02 10.01
CA GLN A 35 0.02 1.48 10.02
C GLN A 35 -1.25 1.97 10.74
N PHE A 36 -2.39 1.27 10.60
CA PHE A 36 -3.58 1.60 11.39
C PHE A 36 -3.41 1.28 12.88
N ASP A 37 -2.75 0.18 13.22
CA ASP A 37 -2.57 -0.27 14.60
C ASP A 37 -1.61 0.61 15.40
N VAL A 38 -0.55 1.12 14.77
CA VAL A 38 0.40 2.04 15.41
C VAL A 38 0.07 3.52 15.19
N GLU A 39 -1.06 3.82 14.54
CA GLU A 39 -1.49 5.17 14.16
C GLU A 39 -0.47 5.91 13.28
N GLY A 40 0.14 5.19 12.33
CA GLY A 40 1.15 5.68 11.39
C GLY A 40 2.58 5.40 11.85
N ASP A 41 3.47 5.21 10.89
CA ASP A 41 4.91 5.11 11.08
C ASP A 41 5.61 5.96 10.00
N PRO A 42 6.05 7.20 10.26
CA PRO A 42 6.01 7.88 11.56
C PRO A 42 4.57 8.19 12.00
N LYS A 43 4.40 8.29 13.32
CA LYS A 43 3.08 8.49 13.95
C LYS A 43 2.36 9.70 13.35
N TRP A 44 1.08 9.52 13.05
CA TRP A 44 0.24 10.59 12.53
C TRP A 44 0.11 11.72 13.55
N ALA A 45 0.12 12.96 13.06
CA ALA A 45 -0.08 14.13 13.89
C ALA A 45 -1.40 14.06 14.68
N THR A 46 -1.38 14.54 15.92
CA THR A 46 -2.59 14.68 16.74
C THR A 46 -3.57 15.64 16.07
N LEU A 47 -4.87 15.39 16.23
CA LEU A 47 -5.90 16.32 15.75
C LEU A 47 -6.00 17.53 16.68
N SER A 48 -6.27 18.70 16.12
CA SER A 48 -6.61 19.87 16.93
C SER A 48 -7.89 19.64 17.73
N ASP A 49 -8.02 20.31 18.87
CA ASP A 49 -9.23 20.23 19.72
C ASP A 49 -10.50 20.65 18.97
N SER A 50 -10.40 21.66 18.10
CA SER A 50 -11.49 22.09 17.23
C SER A 50 -11.97 20.95 16.30
N THR A 51 -11.04 20.13 15.82
CA THR A 51 -11.34 18.98 14.96
C THR A 51 -11.94 17.83 15.75
N LEU A 52 -11.41 17.54 16.94
CA LEU A 52 -11.96 16.53 17.83
C LEU A 52 -13.39 16.88 18.25
N LYS A 53 -13.64 18.15 18.61
CA LYS A 53 -14.96 18.68 18.97
C LYS A 53 -15.94 18.55 17.79
N ARG A 54 -15.53 18.94 16.59
CA ARG A 54 -16.35 18.81 15.37
C ARG A 54 -16.63 17.35 14.99
N LYS A 55 -15.68 16.45 15.23
CA LYS A 55 -15.80 15.01 14.93
C LYS A 55 -16.45 14.21 16.07
N GLY A 56 -16.87 14.86 17.16
CA GLY A 56 -17.66 14.25 18.23
C GLY A 56 -16.90 13.25 19.10
N GLY A 57 -15.61 13.47 19.37
CA GLY A 57 -14.91 12.70 20.40
C GLY A 57 -13.39 12.55 20.24
N SER A 58 -12.77 12.01 21.30
CA SER A 58 -11.34 11.70 21.43
C SER A 58 -11.01 10.38 20.72
N GLY A 59 -10.56 10.46 19.48
CA GLY A 59 -10.06 9.28 18.79
C GLY A 59 -9.33 9.66 17.52
N SER A 60 -8.33 8.85 17.15
CA SER A 60 -7.73 8.90 15.82
C SER A 60 -8.89 8.80 14.80
N ALA A 61 -9.15 9.87 14.06
CA ALA A 61 -10.34 9.96 13.19
C ALA A 61 -10.42 8.85 12.13
N LEU A 62 -9.32 8.14 11.92
CA LEU A 62 -9.20 6.98 11.05
C LEU A 62 -9.68 5.66 11.67
N VAL A 63 -9.63 5.54 13.00
CA VAL A 63 -9.96 4.29 13.71
C VAL A 63 -11.37 4.34 14.30
N ARG A 64 -12.03 5.51 14.38
CA ARG A 64 -13.33 5.72 15.06
C ARG A 64 -14.40 4.65 14.79
N THR A 65 -14.52 4.16 13.55
CA THR A 65 -15.47 3.09 13.20
C THR A 65 -14.79 1.79 12.75
N GLY A 66 -13.46 1.81 12.63
CA GLY A 66 -12.66 0.79 11.96
C GLY A 66 -13.02 0.53 10.48
N LYS A 67 -14.03 1.22 9.91
CA LYS A 67 -14.53 0.95 8.57
C LYS A 67 -13.45 1.16 7.51
N LEU A 68 -12.61 2.19 7.67
CA LEU A 68 -11.51 2.44 6.75
C LEU A 68 -10.45 1.33 6.85
N LYS A 69 -9.95 1.03 8.05
CA LYS A 69 -9.02 -0.09 8.28
C LYS A 69 -9.54 -1.37 7.64
N ARG A 70 -10.77 -1.79 7.99
CA ARG A 70 -11.40 -3.01 7.47
C ARG A 70 -11.49 -3.05 5.95
N ARG A 71 -11.61 -1.91 5.27
CA ARG A 71 -11.65 -1.84 3.80
C ARG A 71 -10.26 -1.75 3.18
N ALA A 72 -9.35 -1.01 3.79
CA ALA A 72 -7.99 -0.79 3.28
C ALA A 72 -7.12 -2.06 3.32
N VAL A 73 -7.32 -2.92 4.33
CA VAL A 73 -6.56 -4.18 4.45
C VAL A 73 -7.09 -5.31 3.57
N GLN A 74 -8.23 -5.10 2.90
CA GLN A 74 -8.81 -6.15 2.04
C GLN A 74 -7.93 -6.37 0.81
N TYR A 75 -7.49 -7.61 0.61
CA TYR A 75 -6.78 -8.00 -0.60
C TYR A 75 -7.55 -7.67 -1.88
N ALA A 76 -8.89 -7.71 -1.85
CA ALA A 76 -9.76 -7.30 -2.96
C ALA A 76 -9.70 -5.80 -3.33
N ARG A 77 -8.87 -5.00 -2.64
CA ARG A 77 -8.54 -3.62 -3.04
C ARG A 77 -7.40 -3.53 -4.06
N TRP A 78 -6.71 -4.66 -4.27
CA TRP A 78 -5.62 -4.76 -5.21
C TRP A 78 -6.12 -5.29 -6.54
N ASP A 79 -5.93 -4.51 -7.60
CA ASP A 79 -6.06 -4.95 -8.98
C ASP A 79 -4.69 -5.41 -9.45
N ILE A 80 -4.52 -6.69 -9.77
CA ILE A 80 -3.24 -7.30 -10.08
C ILE A 80 -3.28 -7.88 -11.48
N SER A 81 -2.42 -7.36 -12.34
CA SER A 81 -2.21 -7.83 -13.70
C SER A 81 -0.94 -8.71 -13.79
N LYS A 82 -0.53 -9.05 -15.01
CA LYS A 82 0.74 -9.75 -15.24
C LYS A 82 1.97 -8.89 -14.92
N GLU A 83 1.82 -7.57 -14.94
CA GLU A 83 2.96 -6.64 -14.93
C GLU A 83 2.82 -5.54 -13.87
N SER A 84 1.62 -5.36 -13.30
CA SER A 84 1.33 -4.28 -12.37
C SER A 84 0.38 -4.71 -11.26
N ALA A 85 0.46 -3.99 -10.13
CA ALA A 85 -0.52 -4.06 -9.06
C ALA A 85 -0.95 -2.64 -8.68
N GLY A 86 -2.25 -2.37 -8.72
CA GLY A 86 -2.85 -1.10 -8.32
C GLY A 86 -3.65 -1.25 -7.04
N PHE A 87 -3.55 -0.27 -6.14
CA PHE A 87 -4.37 -0.22 -4.93
C PHE A 87 -5.42 0.89 -5.05
N SER A 88 -6.68 0.57 -4.75
CA SER A 88 -7.75 1.58 -4.72
C SER A 88 -8.78 1.31 -3.62
N LEU A 89 -9.30 2.39 -3.03
CA LEU A 89 -10.41 2.33 -2.09
C LEU A 89 -11.74 2.61 -2.78
N PRO A 90 -12.84 1.94 -2.37
CA PRO A 90 -14.15 2.28 -2.89
C PRO A 90 -14.57 3.67 -2.43
N SER A 91 -15.33 4.39 -3.28
CA SER A 91 -15.80 5.75 -3.01
C SER A 91 -16.53 5.90 -1.67
N SER A 92 -17.23 4.85 -1.22
CA SER A 92 -17.98 4.81 0.05
C SER A 92 -17.12 4.87 1.33
N VAL A 93 -15.80 4.73 1.20
CA VAL A 93 -14.80 4.95 2.27
C VAL A 93 -13.67 5.85 1.79
N GLY A 94 -13.85 6.52 0.64
CA GLY A 94 -12.83 7.34 0.01
C GLY A 94 -12.34 8.41 0.97
N TYR A 95 -11.10 8.26 1.42
CA TYR A 95 -10.45 9.20 2.34
C TYR A 95 -9.68 10.31 1.58
N GLY A 96 -9.89 10.43 0.26
CA GLY A 96 -9.10 11.28 -0.64
C GLY A 96 -7.71 10.69 -0.92
N TYR A 97 -7.27 10.71 -2.17
CA TYR A 97 -5.97 10.14 -2.59
C TYR A 97 -4.79 10.71 -1.76
N PHE A 98 -4.83 12.02 -1.49
CA PHE A 98 -3.79 12.73 -0.74
C PHE A 98 -3.58 12.22 0.69
N HIS A 99 -4.68 11.91 1.39
CA HIS A 99 -4.56 11.38 2.74
C HIS A 99 -4.14 9.90 2.76
N GLN A 100 -4.34 9.16 1.67
CA GLN A 100 -3.98 7.74 1.57
C GLN A 100 -2.47 7.56 1.36
N THR A 101 -1.87 8.37 0.48
CA THR A 101 -0.48 8.22 0.03
C THR A 101 0.48 9.23 0.64
N GLY A 102 -0.03 10.32 1.24
CA GLY A 102 0.79 11.34 1.90
C GLY A 102 1.43 12.34 0.94
N PHE A 103 0.87 12.50 -0.27
CA PHE A 103 1.38 13.46 -1.26
C PHE A 103 1.12 14.91 -0.78
N THR A 104 2.10 15.48 -0.08
CA THR A 104 2.04 16.81 0.55
C THR A 104 2.29 17.96 -0.43
N HIS A 105 2.97 17.72 -1.56
CA HIS A 105 3.46 18.80 -2.43
C HIS A 105 2.38 19.56 -3.23
N TYR A 106 1.17 19.03 -3.41
CA TYR A 106 0.13 19.69 -4.22
C TYR A 106 -0.75 20.69 -3.44
N MET A 107 -0.55 20.83 -2.13
CA MET A 107 -1.40 21.66 -1.26
C MET A 107 -0.67 22.86 -0.63
N ALA A 108 0.64 23.03 -0.86
CA ALA A 108 1.35 24.23 -0.42
C ALA A 108 0.85 25.52 -1.12
N ASN A 109 0.13 25.40 -2.24
CA ASN A 109 -0.31 26.53 -3.07
C ASN A 109 -1.84 26.64 -3.28
N THR A 110 -2.68 25.93 -2.52
CA THR A 110 -4.14 26.11 -2.64
C THR A 110 -4.75 26.54 -1.31
N GLU A 111 -4.87 27.86 -1.14
CA GLU A 111 -5.64 28.55 -0.07
C GLU A 111 -7.13 28.10 0.03
N LYS A 112 -7.60 27.20 -0.83
CA LYS A 112 -9.01 26.79 -0.93
C LYS A 112 -9.26 25.27 -1.06
N GLY A 113 -8.23 24.43 -0.94
CA GLY A 113 -8.32 23.04 -1.43
C GLY A 113 -8.71 21.95 -0.42
N THR A 114 -8.32 22.06 0.85
CA THR A 114 -8.64 21.05 1.86
C THR A 114 -8.92 21.70 3.20
N ASN A 115 -9.88 21.15 3.94
CA ASN A 115 -10.24 21.57 5.28
C ASN A 115 -8.95 21.63 6.13
N PRO A 116 -8.44 22.81 6.54
CA PRO A 116 -7.12 23.00 7.16
C PRO A 116 -6.94 22.29 8.52
N ASN A 117 -7.96 21.53 8.91
CA ASN A 117 -8.17 20.96 10.22
C ASN A 117 -7.86 19.45 10.28
N VAL A 118 -7.57 18.77 9.15
CA VAL A 118 -7.20 17.34 9.18
C VAL A 118 -5.87 17.13 8.46
N PRO A 119 -4.77 16.85 9.18
CA PRO A 119 -3.48 16.59 8.55
C PRO A 119 -3.51 15.34 7.68
N ALA A 120 -2.56 15.23 6.74
CA ALA A 120 -2.35 14.01 5.98
C ALA A 120 -2.04 12.83 6.92
N ARG A 121 -2.62 11.66 6.64
CA ARG A 121 -2.46 10.44 7.43
C ARG A 121 -2.17 9.24 6.53
N PRO A 122 -1.01 9.23 5.85
CA PRO A 122 -0.69 8.17 4.90
C PRO A 122 -0.68 6.82 5.61
N PHE A 123 -1.38 5.86 5.02
CA PHE A 123 -1.37 4.45 5.44
C PHE A 123 -1.03 3.50 4.30
N ALA A 124 -1.09 3.97 3.05
CA ALA A 124 -0.77 3.22 1.84
C ALA A 124 0.36 3.89 1.04
N ARG A 125 1.37 4.42 1.76
CA ARG A 125 2.56 5.03 1.13
C ARG A 125 3.47 3.93 0.57
N LEU A 126 4.19 4.23 -0.51
CA LEU A 126 5.28 3.39 -1.02
C LEU A 126 6.64 4.00 -0.65
N GLY A 127 7.00 3.88 0.63
CA GLY A 127 8.29 4.32 1.14
C GLY A 127 9.37 3.24 1.03
N GLN A 128 10.53 3.51 1.63
CA GLN A 128 11.66 2.57 1.62
C GLN A 128 11.31 1.21 2.27
N ARG A 129 10.49 1.21 3.32
CA ARG A 129 10.06 -0.01 4.02
C ARG A 129 9.20 -0.89 3.09
N GLU A 130 8.22 -0.30 2.42
CA GLU A 130 7.35 -1.01 1.49
C GLU A 130 8.11 -1.51 0.26
N GLN A 131 9.06 -0.72 -0.25
CA GLN A 131 9.96 -1.15 -1.33
C GLN A 131 10.79 -2.36 -0.94
N LYS A 132 11.33 -2.41 0.29
CA LYS A 132 12.05 -3.59 0.80
C LYS A 132 11.16 -4.82 0.93
N ILE A 133 9.90 -4.64 1.34
CA ILE A 133 8.91 -5.73 1.37
C ILE A 133 8.69 -6.27 -0.04
N ILE A 134 8.44 -5.40 -1.01
CA ILE A 134 8.24 -5.79 -2.41
C ILE A 134 9.47 -6.52 -2.95
N ALA A 135 10.66 -5.94 -2.79
CA ALA A 135 11.92 -6.54 -3.25
C ALA A 135 12.11 -7.96 -2.71
N ARG A 136 11.92 -8.15 -1.40
CA ARG A 136 12.01 -9.47 -0.76
C ARG A 136 11.04 -10.49 -1.36
N GLU A 137 9.79 -10.10 -1.63
CA GLU A 137 8.82 -11.03 -2.24
C GLU A 137 9.18 -11.38 -3.70
N PHE A 138 9.79 -10.45 -4.43
CA PHE A 138 10.34 -10.70 -5.77
C PHE A 138 11.56 -11.61 -5.74
N ASP A 139 12.51 -11.35 -4.85
CA ASP A 139 13.74 -12.14 -4.69
C ASP A 139 13.38 -13.59 -4.33
N ASN A 140 12.54 -13.78 -3.31
CA ASN A 140 12.06 -15.11 -2.91
C ASN A 140 11.39 -15.86 -4.07
N TRP A 141 10.54 -15.16 -4.84
CA TRP A 141 9.89 -15.76 -6.00
C TRP A 141 10.90 -16.12 -7.10
N PHE A 142 11.88 -15.24 -7.38
CA PHE A 142 12.88 -15.48 -8.41
C PHE A 142 13.76 -16.68 -8.05
N ASP A 143 14.22 -16.77 -6.80
CA ASP A 143 15.00 -17.90 -6.28
C ASP A 143 14.23 -19.22 -6.40
N GLU A 144 12.95 -19.24 -6.01
CA GLU A 144 12.08 -20.41 -6.16
C GLU A 144 11.97 -20.88 -7.63
N ARG A 145 12.06 -19.96 -8.58
CA ARG A 145 11.99 -20.29 -10.02
C ARG A 145 13.32 -20.77 -10.56
N MET A 146 14.42 -20.14 -10.16
CA MET A 146 15.77 -20.55 -10.55
C MET A 146 16.06 -21.98 -10.06
N LEU A 147 15.66 -22.31 -8.83
CA LEU A 147 15.78 -23.67 -8.30
C LEU A 147 15.00 -24.72 -9.12
N ARG A 148 13.93 -24.33 -9.83
CA ARG A 148 13.17 -25.25 -10.70
C ARG A 148 13.80 -25.42 -12.07
N VAL A 149 14.48 -24.40 -12.59
CA VAL A 149 15.19 -24.44 -13.88
C VAL A 149 16.52 -25.17 -13.78
N MET A 150 17.12 -25.19 -12.58
CA MET A 150 18.40 -25.85 -12.32
C MET A 150 18.29 -27.34 -11.98
N LYS A 151 17.11 -27.81 -11.57
CA LYS A 151 16.80 -29.24 -11.41
C LYS A 151 16.52 -29.86 -12.77
#